data_AF-A0A7J6VIN6-F1
#
_entry.id   AF-A0A7J6VIN6-F1
#
_cell.length_a   1.000
_cell.length_b   1.000
_cell.length_c   1.000
_cell.angle_alpha   90.00
_cell.angle_beta   90.00
_cell.angle_gamma   90.00
#
_symmetry.space_group_name_H-M   'P 1'
#
loop_
_entity.id
_entity.type
_entity.pdbx_description
1 polymer ?
#
loop_
_entity_poly.entity_id
_entity_poly.type
_entity_poly.pdbx_seq_one_letter_code
_entity_poly.pdbx_strand_id
1 'polypeptide(L)'
;MFGANTSTYHAHPYSYVPRQLLYGTMVYVRQTIVADASIALSRAVCIATRYSCVRRQFGSQDGGPEMQVIDYKTQQSRLFPLLATAYAYRFVGEWLNWLYTDVTQRLQANDFSTLPEAHACTAGLKSLTTSFTAVCQYYLLYTQT
;
A
#
# COMPACT_ATOMS: atom_id res chain seq x y z
N MET A 1 13.86 -49.08 30.85
CA MET A 1 12.45 -48.67 30.74
C MET A 1 12.38 -47.16 30.62
N PHE A 2 12.35 -46.61 29.41
CA PHE A 2 12.02 -45.20 29.19
C PHE A 2 10.73 -45.18 28.38
N GLY A 3 9.62 -44.83 29.04
CA GLY A 3 8.31 -44.72 28.42
C GLY A 3 8.21 -43.42 27.61
N ALA A 4 7.83 -43.54 26.34
CA ALA A 4 7.53 -42.41 25.48
C ALA A 4 6.21 -41.75 25.94
N ASN A 5 6.29 -40.64 26.67
CA ASN A 5 5.17 -39.74 26.88
C ASN A 5 4.91 -38.95 25.59
N THR A 6 4.12 -39.51 24.67
CA THR A 6 3.53 -38.73 23.59
C THR A 6 2.34 -37.94 24.13
N SER A 7 2.58 -36.73 24.64
CA SER A 7 1.50 -35.75 24.90
C SER A 7 0.83 -35.39 23.57
N THR A 8 -0.26 -36.08 23.24
CA THR A 8 -1.07 -35.80 22.06
C THR A 8 -1.88 -34.52 22.28
N TYR A 9 -1.69 -33.52 21.42
CA TYR A 9 -2.50 -32.31 21.44
C TYR A 9 -3.95 -32.66 21.06
N HIS A 10 -4.84 -32.76 22.03
CA HIS A 10 -6.28 -32.87 21.80
C HIS A 10 -6.87 -31.46 21.70
N ALA A 11 -7.28 -31.05 20.50
CA ALA A 11 -8.04 -29.82 20.32
C ALA A 11 -9.36 -29.95 21.09
N HIS A 12 -9.59 -29.07 22.07
CA HIS A 12 -10.85 -29.00 22.82
C HIS A 12 -12.04 -28.80 21.86
N PRO A 13 -13.24 -29.34 22.12
CA PRO A 13 -14.39 -29.24 21.23
C PRO A 13 -14.82 -27.79 20.90
N TYR A 14 -14.48 -26.83 21.76
CA TYR A 14 -14.69 -25.39 21.53
C TYR A 14 -13.50 -24.66 20.88
N SER A 15 -12.40 -25.37 20.62
CA SER A 15 -11.21 -24.83 19.92
C SER A 15 -11.26 -25.06 18.40
N TYR A 16 -12.30 -25.74 17.90
CA TYR A 16 -12.55 -25.89 16.46
C TYR A 16 -13.15 -24.62 15.86
N VAL A 17 -12.41 -23.51 15.98
CA VAL A 17 -12.61 -22.37 15.09
C VAL A 17 -11.98 -22.73 13.74
N PRO A 18 -12.71 -22.59 12.62
CA PRO A 18 -12.11 -22.81 11.31
C PRO A 18 -10.89 -21.90 11.18
N ARG A 19 -9.70 -22.48 10.91
CA ARG A 19 -8.45 -21.72 10.72
C ARG A 19 -8.58 -20.64 9.64
N GLN A 20 -9.52 -20.83 8.73
CA GLN A 20 -9.99 -19.92 7.70
C GLN A 20 -10.51 -18.58 8.26
N LEU A 21 -10.94 -18.52 9.52
CA LEU A 21 -11.36 -17.27 10.17
C LEU A 21 -10.17 -16.35 10.50
N LEU A 22 -9.01 -16.92 10.85
CA LEU A 22 -7.76 -16.18 11.11
C LEU A 22 -7.21 -15.50 9.84
N TYR A 23 -7.59 -16.04 8.69
CA TYR A 23 -7.23 -15.49 7.39
C TYR A 23 -8.00 -14.19 7.12
N GLY A 24 -9.26 -14.08 7.55
CA GLY A 24 -10.06 -12.84 7.44
C GLY A 24 -9.42 -11.63 8.13
N THR A 25 -8.87 -11.81 9.34
CA THR A 25 -8.16 -10.72 10.05
C THR A 25 -6.86 -10.33 9.35
N MET A 26 -6.12 -11.29 8.78
CA MET A 26 -4.92 -11.00 8.00
C MET A 26 -5.21 -10.21 6.72
N VAL A 27 -6.30 -10.53 5.99
CA VAL A 27 -6.72 -9.76 4.81
C VAL A 27 -7.08 -8.33 5.23
N TYR A 28 -7.85 -8.18 6.29
CA TYR A 28 -8.27 -6.87 6.81
C TYR A 28 -7.08 -5.98 7.15
N VAL A 29 -6.14 -6.48 7.98
CA VAL A 29 -4.96 -5.70 8.38
C VAL A 29 -4.08 -5.33 7.19
N ARG A 30 -3.98 -6.18 6.17
CA ARG A 30 -3.22 -5.83 4.95
C ARG A 30 -3.92 -4.75 4.14
N GLN A 31 -5.24 -4.80 4.04
CA GLN A 31 -6.02 -3.78 3.36
C GLN A 31 -5.86 -2.41 4.03
N THR A 32 -5.88 -2.33 5.37
CA THR A 32 -5.68 -1.06 6.07
C THR A 32 -4.27 -0.50 5.84
N ILE A 33 -3.24 -1.34 5.86
CA ILE A 33 -1.86 -0.92 5.56
C ILE A 33 -1.73 -0.34 4.14
N VAL A 34 -2.38 -0.97 3.15
CA VAL A 34 -2.38 -0.47 1.77
C VAL A 34 -3.10 0.87 1.67
N ALA A 35 -4.24 1.02 2.34
CA ALA A 35 -4.98 2.28 2.40
C ALA A 35 -4.14 3.39 3.04
N ASP A 36 -3.49 3.14 4.17
CA ASP A 36 -2.63 4.10 4.86
C ASP A 36 -1.44 4.53 3.99
N ALA A 37 -0.81 3.58 3.28
CA ALA A 37 0.27 3.87 2.34
C ALA A 37 -0.21 4.81 1.21
N SER A 38 -1.42 4.60 0.68
CA SER A 38 -1.99 5.46 -0.37
C SER A 38 -2.22 6.90 0.12
N ILE A 39 -2.66 7.06 1.36
CA ILE A 39 -2.90 8.38 1.99
C ILE A 39 -1.57 9.09 2.22
N ALA A 40 -0.57 8.38 2.77
CA ALA A 40 0.76 8.91 3.00
C ALA A 40 1.40 9.40 1.69
N LEU A 41 1.37 8.57 0.64
CA LEU A 41 1.88 8.90 -0.69
C LEU A 41 1.16 10.12 -1.29
N SER A 42 -0.17 10.14 -1.22
CA SER A 42 -0.98 11.26 -1.73
C SER A 42 -0.63 12.59 -1.07
N ARG A 43 -0.39 12.59 0.24
CA ARG A 43 0.03 13.78 1.00
C ARG A 43 1.43 14.24 0.57
N ALA A 44 2.37 13.32 0.45
CA ALA A 44 3.74 13.62 0.05
C ALA A 44 3.79 14.23 -1.36
N VAL A 45 3.08 13.61 -2.33
CA VAL A 45 3.00 14.10 -3.71
C VAL A 45 2.30 15.47 -3.78
N CYS A 46 1.25 15.70 -2.98
CA CYS A 46 0.56 16.98 -2.92
C CYS A 46 1.51 18.11 -2.48
N ILE A 47 2.29 17.88 -1.42
CA ILE A 47 3.28 18.86 -0.94
C ILE A 47 4.35 19.10 -2.00
N ALA A 48 4.92 18.03 -2.57
CA ALA A 48 5.96 18.12 -3.59
C ALA A 48 5.49 18.87 -4.85
N THR A 49 4.25 18.64 -5.28
CA THR A 49 3.66 19.32 -6.45
C THR A 49 3.48 20.80 -6.16
N ARG A 50 2.84 21.16 -5.04
CA ARG A 50 2.65 22.58 -4.65
C ARG A 50 3.97 23.31 -4.51
N TYR A 51 4.95 22.69 -3.86
CA TYR A 51 6.27 23.28 -3.73
C TYR A 51 6.96 23.45 -5.08
N SER A 52 6.90 22.45 -5.98
CA SER A 52 7.52 22.54 -7.30
C SER A 52 6.90 23.64 -8.18
N CYS A 53 5.62 23.97 -7.99
CA CYS A 53 4.97 25.09 -8.66
C CYS A 53 5.37 26.46 -8.10
N VAL A 54 5.71 26.55 -6.81
CA VAL A 54 6.07 27.84 -6.18
C VAL A 54 7.58 28.10 -6.26
N ARG A 55 8.38 27.06 -6.05
CA ARG A 55 9.84 27.15 -6.07
C ARG A 55 10.31 27.49 -7.48
N ARG A 56 11.09 28.55 -7.56
CA ARG A 56 11.85 28.96 -8.73
C ARG A 56 13.32 28.86 -8.36
N GLN A 57 14.10 28.27 -9.26
CA GLN A 57 15.53 28.10 -9.03
C GLN A 57 16.22 27.85 -10.38
N PHE A 58 17.36 28.51 -10.58
CA PHE A 58 18.06 28.57 -11.87
C PHE A 58 17.19 29.20 -12.97
N GLY A 59 17.72 29.20 -14.20
CA GLY A 59 16.95 29.57 -15.38
C GLY A 59 16.48 31.03 -15.36
N SER A 60 17.39 31.93 -15.68
CA SER A 60 17.07 33.24 -16.23
C SER A 60 17.93 33.40 -17.47
N GLN A 61 17.36 33.16 -18.66
CA GLN A 61 17.94 33.72 -19.89
C GLN A 61 17.48 35.17 -19.89
N ASP A 62 18.43 36.10 -19.84
CA ASP A 62 18.22 37.55 -19.98
C ASP A 62 17.59 38.32 -18.79
N GLY A 63 17.89 37.93 -17.55
CA GLY A 63 17.56 38.73 -16.36
C GLY A 63 16.09 38.74 -15.95
N GLY A 64 15.27 37.87 -16.56
CA GLY A 64 13.89 37.60 -16.15
C GLY A 64 13.77 36.79 -14.85
N PRO A 65 12.55 36.63 -14.31
CA PRO A 65 12.30 35.82 -13.12
C PRO A 65 12.69 34.36 -13.35
N GLU A 66 13.28 33.73 -12.32
CA GLU A 66 13.70 32.33 -12.36
C GLU A 66 12.55 31.37 -12.75
N MET A 67 12.89 30.32 -13.50
CA MET A 67 11.93 29.31 -13.97
C MET A 67 11.45 28.43 -12.80
N GLN A 68 10.17 28.01 -12.85
CA GLN A 68 9.61 27.13 -11.83
C GLN A 68 10.23 25.74 -11.93
N VAL A 69 10.45 25.10 -10.78
CA VAL A 69 11.13 23.80 -10.75
C VAL A 69 10.31 22.71 -11.45
N ILE A 70 8.98 22.83 -11.44
CA ILE A 70 8.09 21.89 -12.15
C ILE A 70 8.22 21.93 -13.69
N ASP A 71 8.78 22.99 -14.27
CA ASP A 71 8.94 23.11 -15.73
C ASP A 71 10.10 22.26 -16.26
N TYR A 72 11.04 21.88 -15.39
CA TYR A 72 12.14 21.00 -15.76
C TYR A 72 11.64 19.58 -16.05
N LYS A 73 12.03 19.03 -17.20
CA LYS A 73 11.70 17.66 -17.59
C LYS A 73 12.19 16.61 -16.59
N THR A 74 13.32 16.87 -15.93
CA THR A 74 13.86 16.02 -14.86
C THR A 74 12.96 16.00 -13.63
N GLN A 75 12.32 17.12 -13.29
CA GLN A 75 11.36 17.18 -12.19
C GLN A 75 10.04 16.51 -12.58
N GLN A 76 9.54 16.77 -13.79
CA GLN A 76 8.32 16.14 -14.31
C GLN A 76 8.43 14.62 -14.37
N SER A 77 9.56 14.10 -14.86
CA SER A 77 9.79 12.65 -14.97
C SER A 77 9.88 11.94 -13.62
N ARG A 78 10.21 12.67 -12.55
CA ARG A 78 10.19 12.15 -11.17
C ARG A 78 8.83 12.30 -10.52
N LEU A 79 8.19 13.46 -10.63
CA LEU A 79 6.96 13.79 -9.91
C LEU A 79 5.71 13.16 -10.52
N PHE A 80 5.57 13.16 -11.85
CA PHE A 80 4.35 12.70 -12.51
C PHE A 80 4.09 11.18 -12.36
N PRO A 81 5.09 10.30 -12.42
CA PRO A 81 4.87 8.89 -12.09
C PRO A 81 4.35 8.70 -10.66
N LEU A 82 4.88 9.46 -9.69
CA LEU A 82 4.43 9.37 -8.30
C LEU A 82 2.99 9.83 -8.13
N LEU A 83 2.59 10.88 -8.85
CA LEU A 83 1.21 11.33 -8.92
C LEU A 83 0.30 10.26 -9.53
N ALA A 84 0.69 9.67 -10.66
CA ALA A 84 -0.06 8.58 -11.27
C ALA A 84 -0.20 7.37 -10.32
N THR A 85 0.86 7.01 -9.61
CA THR A 85 0.82 5.92 -8.63
C THR A 85 -0.07 6.24 -7.43
N ALA A 86 -0.11 7.50 -6.96
CA ALA A 86 -1.03 7.89 -5.89
C ALA A 86 -2.50 7.66 -6.27
N TYR A 87 -2.88 7.96 -7.53
CA TYR A 87 -4.21 7.64 -8.04
C TYR A 87 -4.42 6.14 -8.23
N ALA A 88 -3.44 5.42 -8.76
CA ALA A 88 -3.52 3.97 -8.89
C ALA A 88 -3.76 3.29 -7.51
N TYR A 89 -3.08 3.75 -6.47
CA TYR A 89 -3.25 3.22 -5.11
C TYR A 89 -4.61 3.55 -4.50
N ARG A 90 -5.21 4.68 -4.88
CA ARG A 90 -6.60 4.98 -4.52
C ARG A 90 -7.56 3.93 -5.06
N PHE A 91 -7.51 3.66 -6.36
CA PHE A 91 -8.39 2.69 -7.01
C PHE A 91 -8.16 1.27 -6.50
N VAL A 92 -6.90 0.90 -6.27
CA VAL A 92 -6.53 -0.37 -5.63
C VAL A 92 -7.09 -0.46 -4.22
N GLY A 93 -7.08 0.61 -3.44
CA GLY A 93 -7.68 0.66 -2.11
C GLY A 93 -9.20 0.46 -2.12
N GLU A 94 -9.90 1.05 -3.09
CA GLU A 94 -11.34 0.83 -3.31
C GLU A 94 -11.62 -0.62 -3.70
N TRP A 95 -10.84 -1.19 -4.62
CA TRP A 95 -10.94 -2.60 -5.00
C TRP A 95 -10.66 -3.55 -3.83
N LEU A 96 -9.68 -3.25 -2.98
CA LEU A 96 -9.39 -4.04 -1.79
C LEU A 96 -10.53 -4.01 -0.76
N ASN A 97 -11.23 -2.88 -0.62
CA ASN A 97 -12.43 -2.81 0.22
C ASN A 97 -13.52 -3.74 -0.32
N TRP A 98 -13.77 -3.69 -1.63
CA TRP A 98 -14.72 -4.59 -2.28
C TRP A 98 -14.31 -6.06 -2.09
N LEU A 99 -13.04 -6.41 -2.32
CA LEU A 99 -12.52 -7.76 -2.14
C LEU A 99 -12.68 -8.24 -0.70
N TYR A 100 -12.41 -7.38 0.29
CA TYR A 100 -12.60 -7.71 1.69
C TYR A 100 -14.08 -8.00 2.00
N THR A 101 -15.02 -7.21 1.46
CA THR A 101 -16.45 -7.46 1.65
C THR A 101 -16.91 -8.76 0.99
N ASP A 102 -16.46 -9.06 -0.23
CA ASP A 102 -16.77 -10.32 -0.94
C ASP A 102 -16.24 -11.54 -0.18
N VAL A 103 -14.97 -11.50 0.22
CA VAL A 103 -14.34 -12.58 1.00
C VAL A 103 -15.08 -12.77 2.33
N THR A 104 -15.45 -11.70 3.02
CA THR A 104 -16.18 -11.79 4.29
C THR A 104 -17.56 -12.41 4.12
N GLN A 105 -18.30 -12.05 3.07
CA GLN A 105 -19.60 -12.64 2.74
C GLN A 105 -19.49 -14.14 2.43
N ARG A 106 -18.51 -14.53 1.61
CA ARG A 106 -18.23 -15.94 1.30
C ARG A 106 -17.83 -16.74 2.53
N LEU A 107 -17.04 -16.15 3.42
CA LEU A 107 -16.64 -16.76 4.68
C LEU A 107 -17.85 -17.07 5.58
N GLN A 108 -18.83 -16.16 5.64
CA GLN A 108 -20.10 -16.38 6.35
C GLN A 108 -20.92 -17.52 5.72
N ALA A 109 -20.83 -17.71 4.41
CA ALA A 109 -21.45 -18.82 3.68
C ALA A 109 -20.64 -20.13 3.73
N ASN A 110 -19.54 -20.20 4.48
CA ASN A 110 -18.58 -21.32 4.51
C ASN A 110 -17.95 -21.64 3.13
N ASP A 111 -17.88 -20.68 2.22
CA ASP A 111 -17.13 -20.77 0.97
C ASP A 111 -15.70 -20.23 1.17
N PHE A 112 -14.71 -21.11 1.00
CA PHE A 112 -13.29 -20.79 1.17
C PHE A 112 -12.51 -20.80 -0.15
N SER A 113 -13.19 -20.93 -1.29
CA SER A 113 -12.56 -21.10 -2.60
C SER A 113 -11.69 -19.90 -3.01
N THR A 114 -12.12 -18.68 -2.71
CA THR A 114 -11.43 -17.43 -3.06
C THR A 114 -10.38 -16.97 -2.04
N LEU A 115 -10.33 -17.63 -0.87
CA LEU A 115 -9.45 -17.26 0.23
C LEU A 115 -7.95 -17.29 -0.16
N PRO A 116 -7.43 -18.33 -0.85
CA PRO A 116 -6.02 -18.38 -1.25
C PRO A 116 -5.63 -17.24 -2.19
N GLU A 117 -6.51 -16.91 -3.15
CA GLU A 117 -6.31 -15.81 -4.09
C GLU A 117 -6.28 -14.46 -3.37
N ALA A 118 -7.27 -14.21 -2.51
CA ALA A 118 -7.32 -12.99 -1.71
C ALA A 118 -6.07 -12.84 -0.82
N HIS A 119 -5.54 -13.93 -0.28
CA HIS A 119 -4.30 -13.91 0.49
C HIS A 119 -3.07 -13.57 -0.34
N ALA A 120 -2.93 -14.18 -1.52
CA ALA A 120 -1.83 -13.90 -2.42
C ALA A 120 -1.87 -12.44 -2.91
N CYS A 121 -3.03 -11.96 -3.35
CA CYS A 121 -3.23 -10.58 -3.79
C CYS A 121 -2.93 -9.58 -2.68
N THR A 122 -3.51 -9.74 -1.49
CA THR A 122 -3.28 -8.80 -0.38
C THR A 122 -1.84 -8.81 0.14
N ALA A 123 -1.15 -9.96 0.11
CA ALA A 123 0.26 -10.04 0.47
C ALA A 123 1.14 -9.30 -0.55
N GLY A 124 0.93 -9.55 -1.85
CA GLY A 124 1.65 -8.89 -2.93
C GLY A 124 1.43 -7.37 -2.93
N LEU A 125 0.16 -6.95 -2.80
CA LEU A 125 -0.22 -5.54 -2.76
C LEU A 125 0.41 -4.81 -1.58
N LYS A 126 0.34 -5.37 -0.37
CA LYS A 126 1.02 -4.80 0.80
C LYS A 126 2.52 -4.62 0.54
N SER A 127 3.18 -5.63 0.00
CA SER A 127 4.62 -5.57 -0.30
C SER A 127 4.96 -4.48 -1.32
N LEU A 128 4.21 -4.42 -2.42
CA LEU A 128 4.39 -3.43 -3.48
C LEU A 128 4.15 -2.00 -2.98
N THR A 129 3.02 -1.76 -2.30
CA THR A 129 2.64 -0.41 -1.88
C THR A 129 3.58 0.15 -0.82
N THR A 130 4.01 -0.68 0.13
CA THR A 130 4.97 -0.27 1.17
C THR A 130 6.35 0.00 0.58
N SER A 131 6.85 -0.86 -0.32
CA SER A 131 8.14 -0.66 -0.98
C SER A 131 8.17 0.61 -1.81
N PHE A 132 7.14 0.83 -2.63
CA PHE A 132 7.07 2.01 -3.49
C PHE A 132 6.89 3.30 -2.68
N THR A 133 6.06 3.28 -1.63
CA THR A 133 5.86 4.46 -0.77
C THR A 133 7.17 4.85 -0.06
N ALA A 134 7.93 3.86 0.45
CA ALA A 134 9.21 4.11 1.09
C ALA A 134 10.23 4.72 0.13
N VAL A 135 10.35 4.16 -1.08
CA VAL A 135 11.24 4.69 -2.12
C VAL A 135 10.81 6.12 -2.49
N CYS A 136 9.52 6.34 -2.72
CA CYS A 136 8.99 7.64 -3.10
C CYS A 136 9.26 8.72 -2.03
N GLN A 137 9.07 8.40 -0.75
CA GLN A 137 9.35 9.32 0.34
C GLN A 137 10.83 9.74 0.36
N TYR A 138 11.71 8.77 0.11
CA TYR A 138 13.15 9.02 0.03
C TYR A 138 13.52 9.92 -1.16
N TYR A 139 12.95 9.66 -2.34
CA TYR A 139 13.16 10.47 -3.54
C TYR A 139 12.65 11.91 -3.38
N LEU A 140 11.48 12.09 -2.75
CA LEU A 140 10.91 13.42 -2.52
C LEU A 140 11.76 14.26 -1.55
N LEU A 141 12.33 13.64 -0.52
CA LEU A 141 13.25 14.30 0.40
C LEU A 141 14.55 14.73 -0.30
N TYR A 142 15.08 13.88 -1.19
CA TYR A 142 16.32 14.17 -1.92
C TYR A 142 16.16 15.23 -3.02
N THR A 143 14.95 15.44 -3.55
CA THR A 143 14.68 16.50 -4.54
C THR A 143 14.47 17.89 -3.93
N GLN A 144 14.41 18.00 -2.60
CA GLN A 144 14.15 19.26 -1.88
C GLN A 144 15.44 19.97 -1.40
N THR A 145 16.60 19.30 -1.49
CA THR A 145 17.94 19.84 -1.22
C THR A 145 18.66 20.16 -2.51
#